data_AF-A0A2G5V4T3-F1
#
_entry.id   AF-A0A2G5V4T3-F1
#
_cell.length_a   1.000
_cell.length_b   1.000
_cell.length_c   1.000
_cell.angle_alpha   90.00
_cell.angle_beta   90.00
_cell.angle_gamma   90.00
#
_symmetry.space_group_name_H-M   'P 1'
#
loop_
_entity.id
_entity.type
_entity.pdbx_description
1 polymer ?
#
loop_
_entity_poly.entity_id
_entity_poly.type
_entity_poly.pdbx_seq_one_letter_code
_entity_poly.pdbx_strand_id
1 'polypeptide(L)' 'MKLLSIFLLFLLCFSFATSKVCKKPKPHRKMCGMSVLRHLKSVCRNGFTRDYGKLLVLCCDKGCSYDNFLTICDKI' A
#
# COMPACT_ATOMS: atom_id res chain seq x y z
N MET A 1 0.04 -23.53 -44.10
CA MET A 1 -0.49 -22.21 -43.62
C MET A 1 -1.31 -22.29 -42.32
N LYS A 2 -1.92 -23.44 -41.96
CA LYS A 2 -2.70 -23.58 -40.70
C LYS A 2 -1.86 -23.65 -39.40
N LEU A 3 -0.62 -24.17 -39.47
CA LEU A 3 0.27 -24.24 -38.29
C LEU A 3 0.75 -22.88 -37.77
N LEU A 4 0.95 -21.91 -38.67
CA LEU A 4 1.45 -20.59 -38.29
C LEU A 4 0.42 -19.80 -37.47
N SER A 5 -0.86 -19.96 -37.80
CA SER A 5 -1.98 -19.32 -37.10
C SER A 5 -2.14 -19.85 -35.66
N ILE A 6 -1.94 -21.16 -35.46
CA ILE A 6 -1.99 -21.80 -34.14
C ILE A 6 -0.86 -21.29 -33.23
N PHE A 7 0.33 -21.09 -33.79
CA PHE A 7 1.49 -20.59 -33.06
C PHE A 7 1.31 -19.11 -32.62
N LEU A 8 0.71 -18.29 -33.48
CA LEU A 8 0.36 -16.89 -33.17
C LEU A 8 -0.70 -16.77 -32.06
N LEU A 9 -1.71 -17.65 -32.06
CA LEU A 9 -2.71 -17.74 -30.99
C LEU A 9 -2.09 -18.12 -29.63
N PHE A 10 -1.09 -19.01 -29.63
CA PHE A 10 -0.37 -19.39 -28.41
C PHE A 10 0.45 -18.23 -27.82
N LEU A 11 1.09 -17.43 -28.66
CA LEU A 11 1.87 -16.24 -28.23
C LEU A 11 0.99 -15.12 -27.66
N LEU A 12 -0.21 -14.92 -28.21
CA LEU A 12 -1.17 -13.94 -27.70
C LEU A 12 -1.73 -14.34 -26.32
N CYS A 13 -1.98 -15.63 -26.10
CA CYS A 13 -2.43 -16.14 -24.79
C CYS A 13 -1.35 -16.01 -23.70
N PHE A 14 -0.07 -16.20 -24.05
CA PHE A 14 1.03 -16.08 -23.08
C PHE A 14 1.24 -14.63 -22.60
N SER A 15 0.95 -13.66 -23.49
CA SER A 15 1.08 -12.22 -23.19
C SER A 15 0.01 -11.71 -22.22
N PHE A 16 -1.15 -12.38 -22.12
CA PHE A 16 -2.24 -11.94 -21.24
C PHE A 16 -2.10 -12.43 -19.79
N ALA A 17 -1.26 -13.45 -19.54
CA ALA A 17 -1.07 -14.04 -18.21
C ALA A 17 -0.10 -13.26 -17.30
N THR A 18 0.72 -12.36 -17.84
CA THR A 18 1.73 -11.62 -17.07
C THR A 18 1.21 -10.33 -16.42
N SER A 19 -0.01 -9.91 -16.72
CA SER A 19 -0.60 -8.67 -16.20
C SER A 19 -1.02 -8.74 -14.73
N LYS A 20 -0.93 -9.91 -14.08
CA LYS A 20 -1.16 -10.03 -12.63
C LYS A 20 0.11 -9.62 -11.89
N VAL A 21 0.42 -8.32 -11.92
CA VAL A 21 1.41 -7.71 -11.03
C VAL A 21 0.97 -7.96 -9.61
N CYS A 22 1.54 -8.99 -8.97
CA CYS A 22 1.37 -9.26 -7.55
C CYS A 22 1.93 -8.05 -6.79
N LYS A 23 1.08 -7.08 -6.46
CA LYS A 23 1.42 -6.03 -5.49
C LYS A 23 1.74 -6.76 -4.20
N LYS A 24 3.03 -6.80 -3.81
CA LYS A 24 3.46 -7.38 -2.54
C LYS A 24 2.56 -6.81 -1.44
N PRO A 25 1.98 -7.64 -0.56
CA PRO A 25 1.15 -7.15 0.53
C PRO A 25 1.99 -6.16 1.34
N LYS A 26 1.49 -4.92 1.48
CA LYS A 26 2.17 -3.90 2.27
C LYS A 26 2.15 -4.37 3.73
N PRO A 27 3.29 -4.43 4.43
CA PRO A 27 3.30 -4.92 5.80
C PRO A 27 2.53 -3.94 6.69
N HIS A 28 1.48 -4.43 7.34
CA HIS A 28 0.80 -3.72 8.41
C HIS A 28 1.53 -3.99 9.72
N ARG A 29 2.13 -2.96 10.33
CA ARG A 29 2.79 -3.09 11.62
C ARG A 29 1.89 -2.58 12.72
N LYS A 30 1.74 -3.37 13.79
CA LYS A 30 1.06 -2.93 15.00
C LYS A 30 1.93 -1.94 15.76
N MET A 31 1.38 -0.77 16.03
CA MET A 31 2.01 0.28 16.82
C MET A 31 0.94 0.96 17.66
N CYS A 32 1.20 1.13 18.96
CA CYS A 32 0.23 1.71 19.89
C CYS A 32 0.80 2.96 20.55
N GLY A 33 -0.09 3.87 20.96
CA GLY A 33 0.24 5.06 21.73
C GLY A 33 1.27 5.97 21.06
N MET A 34 2.26 6.42 21.84
CA MET A 34 3.25 7.40 21.39
C MET A 34 4.14 6.93 20.23
N SER A 35 4.28 5.62 20.02
CA SER A 35 5.06 5.09 18.89
C SER A 35 4.48 5.51 17.55
N VAL A 36 3.15 5.56 17.44
CA VAL A 36 2.46 6.04 16.23
C VAL A 36 2.75 7.51 16.00
N LEU A 37 2.70 8.33 17.05
CA LEU A 37 2.96 9.77 16.96
C LEU A 37 4.41 10.07 16.60
N ARG A 38 5.36 9.31 17.15
CA ARG A 38 6.78 9.44 16.80
C ARG A 38 7.01 9.09 15.34
N HIS A 39 6.36 8.04 14.85
CA HIS A 39 6.44 7.67 13.44
C HIS A 39 5.78 8.71 12.53
N LEU A 40 4.59 9.20 12.90
CA LEU A 40 3.86 10.24 12.18
C LEU A 40 4.69 11.53 12.05
N LYS A 41 5.37 11.97 13.12
CA LYS A 41 6.34 13.08 13.08
C LYS A 41 7.52 12.83 12.15
N SER A 42 8.01 11.58 12.09
CA SER A 42 9.11 11.22 11.19
C SER A 42 8.70 11.18 9.72
N VAL A 43 7.45 10.80 9.44
CA VAL A 43 6.92 10.66 8.07
C VAL A 43 6.46 12.02 7.54
N CYS A 44 5.68 12.76 8.33
CA CYS A 44 5.12 14.05 7.92
C CYS A 44 6.07 15.20 8.28
N ARG A 45 7.03 15.50 7.38
CA ARG A 45 8.01 16.59 7.60
C ARG A 45 7.38 17.97 7.73
N ASN A 46 6.31 18.23 6.98
CA ASN A 46 5.59 19.50 7.03
C ASN A 46 4.58 19.56 8.18
N GLY A 47 4.39 18.45 8.91
CA GLY A 47 3.42 18.27 9.98
C GLY A 47 2.12 17.60 9.53
N PHE A 48 1.17 17.47 10.46
CA PHE A 48 -0.02 16.63 10.31
C PHE A 48 -1.19 17.16 11.15
N THR A 49 -2.42 16.83 10.76
CA THR A 49 -3.64 17.18 11.52
C THR A 49 -3.67 16.52 12.90
N ARG A 50 -4.28 17.20 13.87
CA ARG A 50 -4.57 16.67 15.22
C ARG A 50 -5.59 15.52 15.23
N ASP A 51 -6.29 15.27 14.13
CA ASP A 51 -7.30 14.19 14.00
C ASP A 51 -6.69 12.79 13.75
N TYR A 52 -5.58 12.47 14.42
CA TYR A 52 -4.92 11.17 14.32
C TYR A 52 -5.51 10.12 15.29
N GLY A 53 -6.57 10.44 16.05
CA GLY A 53 -7.18 9.53 17.03
C GLY A 53 -7.62 8.19 16.41
N LYS A 54 -8.23 8.24 15.22
CA LYS A 54 -8.61 7.05 14.46
C LYS A 54 -7.39 6.22 14.02
N LEU A 55 -6.29 6.90 13.66
CA LEU A 55 -5.03 6.23 13.27
C LEU A 55 -4.43 5.48 14.47
N LEU A 56 -4.47 6.06 15.67
CA LEU A 56 -3.96 5.43 16.88
C LEU A 56 -4.66 4.10 17.18
N VAL A 57 -5.99 4.09 17.13
CA VAL A 57 -6.79 2.87 17.36
C VAL A 57 -6.52 1.85 16.26
N LEU A 58 -6.55 2.28 15.00
CA LEU A 58 -6.33 1.40 13.85
C LEU A 58 -4.94 0.74 13.87
N CYS A 59 -3.89 1.53 14.11
CA CYS A 59 -2.52 1.06 14.21
C CYS A 59 -2.34 0.05 15.34
N CYS A 60 -3.06 0.20 16.45
CA CYS A 60 -2.94 -0.69 17.60
C CYS A 60 -3.71 -2.00 17.39
N ASP A 61 -4.92 -1.91 16.86
CA ASP A 61 -5.82 -3.06 16.69
C ASP A 61 -5.44 -3.91 15.46
N LYS A 62 -5.38 -3.28 14.29
CA LYS A 62 -5.22 -3.95 12.98
C LYS A 62 -3.83 -3.80 12.39
N GLY A 63 -3.04 -2.86 12.91
CA GLY A 63 -1.77 -2.47 12.32
C GLY A 63 -1.95 -1.50 11.16
N CYS A 64 -0.92 -0.68 10.95
CA CYS A 64 -0.94 0.36 9.95
C CYS A 64 0.20 0.22 8.95
N SER A 65 -0.07 0.67 7.73
CA SER A 65 0.89 0.77 6.64
C SER A 65 1.36 2.21 6.50
N TYR A 66 2.43 2.42 5.73
CA TYR A 66 2.95 3.74 5.43
C TYR A 66 1.89 4.68 4.80
N ASP A 67 1.00 4.13 3.96
CA ASP A 67 -0.05 4.92 3.31
C ASP A 67 -1.03 5.54 4.32
N ASN A 68 -1.31 4.84 5.43
CA ASN A 68 -2.18 5.36 6.47
C ASN A 68 -1.62 6.63 7.09
N PHE A 69 -0.29 6.74 7.23
CA PHE A 69 0.37 7.96 7.73
C PHE A 69 0.29 9.09 6.68
N LEU A 70 0.49 8.78 5.40
CA LEU A 70 0.42 9.76 4.30
C LEU A 70 -0.95 10.42 4.19
N THR A 71 -2.05 9.72 4.50
CA THR A 71 -3.40 10.33 4.46
C THR A 71 -3.64 11.45 5.47
N ILE A 72 -2.73 11.60 6.45
CA ILE A 72 -2.82 12.56 7.56
C ILE A 72 -1.73 13.65 7.44
N CYS A 73 -0.63 13.36 6.74
CA CYS A 73 0.38 14.38 6.41
C CYS A 73 -0.23 15.50 5.55
N ASP A 74 0.29 16.72 5.70
CA ASP A 74 -0.08 17.90 4.89
C ASP A 74 -1.55 18.37 5.01
N LYS A 75 -2.29 17.89 6.02
CA LYS A 75 -3.61 18.42 6.42
C LYS A 75 -3.48 19.47 7.53
N ILE A 76 -2.63 20.48 7.33
CA ILE A 76 -2.45 21.60 8.28
C ILE A 76 -3.40 22.74 7.94
#